data_AF-A0A7W6KL70-F1
#
_entry.id   AF-A0A7W6KL70-F1
#
_cell.length_a   1.000
_cell.length_b   1.000
_cell.length_c   1.000
_cell.angle_alpha   90.00
_cell.angle_beta   90.00
_cell.angle_gamma   90.00
#
_symmetry.space_group_name_H-M   'P 1'
#
loop_
_entity.id
_entity.type
_entity.pdbx_description
1 polymer ?
#
loop_
_entity_poly.entity_id
_entity_poly.type
_entity_poly.pdbx_seq_one_letter_code
_entity_poly.pdbx_strand_id
1 'polypeptide(L)' 'MRLFYCQYCGHHLRFGPPVCSACSMPTSAVNRYRFWARALIAFALGSVAILSTMVF' A
#
# COMPACT_ATOMS: atom_id res chain seq x y z
N MET A 1 -4.06 -18.53 -0.38
CA MET A 1 -3.61 -17.87 0.86
C MET A 1 -4.04 -16.41 0.81
N ARG A 2 -4.90 -15.93 1.73
CA ARG A 2 -5.23 -14.49 1.80
C ARG A 2 -4.18 -13.83 2.70
N LEU A 3 -3.31 -13.02 2.10
CA LEU A 3 -2.17 -12.38 2.77
C LEU A 3 -2.59 -11.28 3.78
N PHE A 4 -3.80 -10.73 3.66
CA PHE A 4 -4.26 -9.61 4.48
C PHE A 4 -5.38 -10.01 5.44
N TYR A 5 -5.18 -9.71 6.72
CA TYR A 5 -6.14 -9.92 7.80
C TYR A 5 -6.20 -8.67 8.68
N CYS A 6 -7.36 -8.45 9.32
CA CYS A 6 -7.51 -7.38 10.29
C CYS A 6 -6.78 -7.76 11.58
N GLN A 7 -5.90 -6.90 12.10
CA GLN A 7 -5.16 -7.17 13.34
C GLN A 7 -6.04 -7.09 14.60
N TYR A 8 -7.25 -6.54 14.49
CA TYR A 8 -8.17 -6.41 15.61
C TYR A 8 -9.15 -7.58 15.69
N CYS A 9 -9.84 -7.87 14.59
CA CYS A 9 -10.89 -8.88 14.56
C CYS A 9 -10.52 -10.17 13.80
N GLY A 10 -9.28 -10.29 13.28
CA GLY A 10 -8.82 -11.46 12.53
C GLY A 10 -9.49 -11.67 11.16
N HIS A 11 -10.47 -10.83 10.81
CA HIS A 11 -11.24 -10.97 9.58
C HIS A 11 -10.36 -10.82 8.33
N HIS A 12 -10.56 -11.70 7.35
CA HIS A 12 -9.86 -11.63 6.07
C HIS A 12 -10.19 -10.35 5.31
N LEU A 13 -9.17 -9.58 4.97
CA LEU A 13 -9.33 -8.32 4.27
C LEU A 13 -9.28 -8.53 2.76
N ARG A 14 -10.08 -7.74 2.03
CA ARG A 14 -9.86 -7.49 0.61
C ARG A 14 -8.76 -6.43 0.47
N PHE A 15 -8.01 -6.48 -0.63
CA PHE A 15 -6.99 -5.48 -0.94
C PHE A 15 -7.65 -4.16 -1.36
N GLY A 16 -7.18 -3.03 -0.82
CA GLY A 16 -7.65 -1.69 -1.19
C GLY A 16 -8.39 -0.92 -0.09
N PRO A 17 -9.46 -1.45 0.53
CA PRO A 17 -10.27 -0.75 1.52
C PRO A 17 -9.44 -0.22 2.71
N PRO A 18 -9.69 1.01 3.18
CA PRO A 18 -8.99 1.58 4.32
C PRO A 18 -9.51 1.07 5.68
N VAL A 19 -10.69 0.45 5.69
CA VAL A 19 -11.39 -0.05 6.88
C VAL A 19 -11.84 -1.49 6.69
N CYS A 20 -11.84 -2.26 7.78
CA CYS A 20 -12.34 -3.63 7.79
C CYS A 20 -13.87 -3.65 7.65
N SER A 21 -14.42 -4.51 6.80
CA SER A 21 -15.87 -4.63 6.62
C SER A 21 -16.61 -5.24 7.80
N ALA A 22 -15.91 -5.94 8.70
CA ALA A 22 -16.53 -6.62 9.84
C ALA A 22 -16.51 -5.76 11.11
N CYS A 23 -15.36 -5.20 11.45
CA CYS A 23 -15.17 -4.46 12.71
C CYS A 23 -14.94 -2.96 12.52
N SER A 24 -15.00 -2.46 11.28
CA SER A 24 -14.82 -1.03 10.93
C SER A 24 -13.47 -0.41 11.35
N MET A 25 -12.57 -1.22 11.92
CA MET A 25 -11.23 -0.79 12.30
C MET A 25 -10.34 -0.53 11.08
N PRO A 26 -9.38 0.39 11.20
CA PRO A 26 -8.44 0.70 10.13
C PRO A 26 -7.64 -0.54 9.71
N THR A 27 -7.52 -0.78 8.40
CA THR A 27 -6.64 -1.83 7.88
C THR A 27 -5.18 -1.40 7.91
N SER A 28 -4.26 -2.36 7.90
CA SER A 28 -2.82 -2.09 7.74
C SER A 28 -2.55 -1.19 6.53
N ALA A 29 -1.57 -0.29 6.66
CA ALA A 29 -1.18 0.65 5.61
C ALA A 29 -0.80 -0.07 4.30
N VAL A 30 -0.18 -1.26 4.40
CA VAL A 30 0.24 -2.08 3.26
C VAL A 30 -0.96 -2.59 2.46
N ASN A 31 -2.15 -2.72 3.07
CA ASN A 31 -3.37 -3.13 2.39
C ASN A 31 -4.07 -1.97 1.64
N ARG A 32 -3.63 -0.72 1.84
CA ARG A 32 -4.30 0.47 1.30
C ARG A 32 -3.71 0.83 -0.07
N TYR A 33 -4.57 1.06 -1.07
CA TYR A 33 -4.14 1.46 -2.42
C TYR A 33 -3.27 2.72 -2.41
N ARG A 34 -3.57 3.66 -1.50
CA ARG A 34 -2.83 4.93 -1.38
C ARG A 34 -1.37 4.73 -1.01
N PHE A 35 -1.05 3.69 -0.24
CA PHE A 35 0.34 3.37 0.11
C PHE A 35 1.12 2.97 -1.14
N TRP A 36 0.57 2.04 -1.93
CA TRP A 36 1.19 1.58 -3.17
C TRP A 36 1.26 2.66 -4.25
N ALA A 37 0.22 3.50 -4.36
CA ALA A 37 0.25 4.65 -5.26
C ALA A 37 1.39 5.62 -4.91
N ARG A 38 1.57 5.94 -3.62
CA ARG A 38 2.68 6.79 -3.17
C ARG A 38 4.04 6.13 -3.38
N ALA A 39 4.15 4.82 -3.10
CA ALA A 39 5.38 4.08 -3.32
C ALA A 39 5.77 4.06 -4.80
N LEU A 40 4.82 3.84 -5.72
CA LEU A 40 5.05 3.89 -7.16
C LEU A 40 5.47 5.29 -7.63
N ILE A 41 4.82 6.35 -7.15
CA ILE A 41 5.20 7.73 -7.49
C ILE A 41 6.62 8.03 -7.00
N ALA A 42 6.95 7.69 -5.75
CA ALA A 42 8.27 7.89 -5.20
C ALA A 42 9.34 7.08 -5.98
N PHE A 43 9.01 5.85 -6.35
CA PHE A 43 9.88 5.01 -7.16
C PHE A 43 10.10 5.59 -8.57
N ALA A 44 9.03 6.04 -9.23
CA ALA A 44 9.13 6.67 -10.55
C ALA A 44 10.00 7.93 -10.50
N LEU A 45 9.75 8.83 -9.54
CA LEU A 45 10.54 10.06 -9.36
C LEU A 45 12.01 9.75 -9.04
N GLY A 46 12.26 8.78 -8.15
CA GLY A 46 13.61 8.33 -7.82
C GLY A 46 14.34 7.76 -9.03
N SER A 47 13.66 6.93 -9.83
CA SER A 47 14.25 6.35 -11.05
C SER A 47 14.60 7.40 -12.10
N VAL A 48 13.73 8.41 -12.28
CA VAL A 48 13.99 9.54 -13.20
C VAL A 48 15.19 10.34 -12.72
N ALA A 49 15.27 10.66 -11.43
CA ALA A 49 16.40 11.40 -10.87
C ALA A 49 17.73 10.65 -11.06
N ILE A 50 17.76 9.34 -10.79
CA ILE A 50 18.96 8.50 -10.99
C ILE A 50 19.35 8.49 -12.48
N LEU A 51 18.40 8.28 -13.39
CA LEU A 51 18.66 8.31 -14.82
C LEU A 51 19.20 9.67 -15.27
N SER A 52 18.64 10.77 -14.77
CA SER A 52 19.15 12.11 -15.04
C SER A 52 20.60 12.28 -14.59
N THR A 53 20.98 11.74 -13.43
CA THR A 53 22.38 11.81 -12.96
C THR A 53 23.36 10.91 -13.73
N MET A 54 22.88 9.92 -14.48
CA MET A 54 23.75 9.06 -15.31
C MET A 54 23.92 9.58 -16.74
N VAL A 55 23.04 10.49 -17.19
CA VAL A 55 23.05 11.03 -18.56
C VAL A 55 23.90 12.31 -18.67
N PHE A 56 24.05 13.07 -17.58
CA PHE A 56 24.90 14.27 -17.51
C PHE A 56 26.22 13.97 -16.81
#